data_AF-A0A428UUF0-F1
#
_entry.id   AF-A0A428UUF0-F1
#
_cell.length_a   1.000
_cell.length_b   1.000
_cell.length_c   1.000
_cell.angle_alpha   90.00
_cell.angle_beta   90.00
_cell.angle_gamma   90.00
#
_symmetry.space_group_name_H-M   'P 1'
#
loop_
_entity.id
_entity.type
_entity.pdbx_description
1 polymer ?
#
loop_
_entity_poly.entity_id
_entity_poly.type
_entity_poly.pdbx_seq_one_letter_code
_entity_poly.pdbx_strand_id
1 'polypeptide(L)'
;MIFGSNMIEDAGGGLEITLKLCGVIFRGQHVPEMACDADYEVVEDHLRRKGLPHAKKDIIQAYREITQHAEAAYYIIKEVCLEGEDLSEAIILETHRLLTYKIDADEIPWNEYAGIYRKWPVCTGFHQYMAHSKVSTAMKNMINSLSNDIKAAMDTGEVDPIALAAKYCHIFVNIHPFLDGNGRTCRLILNAILFKYGDTIVCIGEEDEDREEYLRIARTDAVTLAIISPSAHLLLYSSSSTHCSIKQPESKLFINNLRYSSHLLGAISGPKMSPPAAISPTTRSAELAAPAVKLPVGLSKNHTTATIDEMEGKWDDFKFAPIRESQVSRAMTRRYFQDLDNYAESDIVIIGAGSCGLSAAYILGKKRPDLRIAIIEASVSPGGGAWLGGQLFSAMVMRKPADAFLREVGVPYEDEGNYVVVKHAALFTSTIMSKVLQLPNIKLFNATCVEDLITRPSEEGVRISGVVTNWTLVSMHHDDQSCMDPNTINAPLVISTTGHDGPMGAFSVKRLVSMQRIEKLGGMRGLDMNVAEDAIVKGTREIVPGLIVGGMELSEVDGANRMGPTFGAMALSGLKAAEEALKIFDVRKKQNAF
;
A
#
# COMPACT_ATOMS: atom_id res chain seq x y z
N MET A 1 -14.36 -19.07 22.52
CA MET A 1 -14.61 -17.66 22.07
C MET A 1 -14.06 -16.62 23.04
N ILE A 2 -14.66 -16.42 24.23
CA ILE A 2 -14.23 -15.36 25.18
C ILE A 2 -12.78 -15.55 25.63
N PHE A 3 -12.42 -16.77 26.04
CA PHE A 3 -11.06 -17.12 26.46
C PHE A 3 -10.02 -16.75 25.39
N GLY A 4 -10.12 -17.32 24.19
CA GLY A 4 -9.15 -17.03 23.12
C GLY A 4 -9.10 -15.55 22.72
N SER A 5 -10.26 -14.88 22.67
CA SER A 5 -10.35 -13.45 22.35
C SER A 5 -9.65 -12.56 23.38
N ASN A 6 -9.65 -12.96 24.66
CA ASN A 6 -8.90 -12.30 25.74
C ASN A 6 -7.41 -12.63 25.70
N MET A 7 -7.06 -13.89 25.43
CA MET A 7 -5.67 -14.32 25.33
C MET A 7 -4.89 -13.57 24.24
N ILE A 8 -5.53 -13.20 23.13
CA ILE A 8 -4.89 -12.40 22.07
C ILE A 8 -4.33 -11.07 22.60
N GLU A 9 -5.02 -10.44 23.55
CA GLU A 9 -4.69 -9.14 24.14
C GLU A 9 -4.00 -9.25 25.51
N ASP A 10 -3.58 -10.46 25.91
CA ASP A 10 -3.06 -10.76 27.25
C ASP A 10 -3.98 -10.28 28.40
N ALA A 11 -5.28 -10.31 28.15
CA ALA A 11 -6.32 -9.89 29.10
C ALA A 11 -6.96 -11.09 29.80
N GLY A 12 -7.58 -10.86 30.95
CA GLY A 12 -8.39 -11.86 31.64
C GLY A 12 -7.59 -12.93 32.39
N GLY A 13 -8.07 -14.18 32.32
CA GLY A 13 -7.55 -15.30 33.11
C GLY A 13 -7.66 -16.63 32.39
N GLY A 14 -7.33 -17.72 33.09
CA GLY A 14 -7.30 -19.07 32.52
C GLY A 14 -8.65 -19.57 31.98
N LEU A 15 -8.60 -20.64 31.20
CA LEU A 15 -9.78 -21.26 30.58
C LEU A 15 -10.82 -21.69 31.62
N GLU A 16 -10.40 -22.27 32.74
CA GLU A 16 -11.29 -22.77 33.79
C GLU A 16 -12.17 -21.66 34.40
N ILE A 17 -11.55 -20.58 34.87
CA ILE A 17 -12.29 -19.44 35.42
C ILE A 17 -13.14 -18.76 34.35
N THR A 18 -12.65 -18.68 33.11
CA THR A 18 -13.41 -18.13 31.99
C THR A 18 -14.69 -18.92 31.73
N LEU A 19 -14.62 -20.25 31.69
CA LEU A 19 -15.78 -21.14 31.51
C LEU A 19 -16.77 -21.01 32.67
N LYS A 20 -16.29 -20.95 33.92
CA LYS A 20 -17.13 -20.78 35.11
C LYS A 20 -17.97 -19.50 35.01
N LEU A 21 -17.33 -18.37 34.75
CA LEU A 21 -18.01 -17.06 34.71
C LEU A 21 -18.94 -16.93 33.50
N CYS A 22 -18.51 -17.39 32.32
CA CYS A 22 -19.37 -17.45 31.15
C CYS A 22 -20.62 -18.28 31.45
N GLY A 23 -20.49 -19.45 32.07
CA GLY A 23 -21.63 -20.30 32.39
C GLY A 23 -22.70 -19.59 33.23
N VAL A 24 -22.30 -18.74 34.18
CA VAL A 24 -23.23 -17.95 35.00
C VAL A 24 -23.90 -16.86 34.15
N ILE A 25 -23.11 -16.07 33.41
CA ILE A 25 -23.60 -14.93 32.62
C ILE A 25 -24.55 -15.37 31.50
N PHE A 26 -24.20 -16.41 30.74
CA PHE A 26 -25.04 -16.93 29.65
C PHE A 26 -26.33 -17.61 30.14
N ARG A 27 -26.48 -17.89 31.45
CA ARG A 27 -27.75 -18.27 32.08
C ARG A 27 -28.59 -17.07 32.54
N GLY A 28 -28.16 -15.84 32.25
CA GLY A 28 -28.79 -14.60 32.68
C GLY A 28 -28.61 -14.31 34.17
N GLN A 29 -27.59 -14.90 34.81
CA GLN A 29 -27.31 -14.71 36.25
C GLN A 29 -26.22 -13.65 36.44
N HIS A 30 -26.36 -12.84 37.47
CA HIS A 30 -25.39 -11.80 37.80
C HIS A 30 -24.14 -12.41 38.47
N VAL A 31 -22.96 -12.00 38.00
CA VAL A 31 -21.68 -12.32 38.63
C VAL A 31 -21.24 -11.15 39.52
N PRO A 32 -21.08 -11.35 40.84
CA PRO A 32 -20.59 -10.31 41.74
C PRO A 32 -19.13 -9.95 41.48
N GLU A 33 -18.73 -8.76 41.93
CA GLU A 33 -17.35 -8.27 41.82
C GLU A 33 -16.43 -9.14 42.71
N MET A 34 -15.67 -10.06 42.08
CA MET A 34 -14.87 -11.12 42.72
C MET A 34 -15.71 -12.07 43.59
N ALA A 35 -16.18 -13.18 43.00
CA ALA A 35 -17.18 -14.05 43.63
C ALA A 35 -16.72 -14.82 44.88
N CYS A 36 -15.44 -15.19 44.99
CA CYS A 36 -14.87 -15.82 46.19
C CYS A 36 -13.34 -15.82 46.18
N ASP A 37 -12.73 -16.11 47.33
CA ASP A 37 -11.27 -16.23 47.50
C ASP A 37 -10.65 -17.30 46.55
N ALA A 38 -11.38 -18.38 46.27
CA ALA A 38 -10.91 -19.40 45.33
C ALA A 38 -10.79 -18.88 43.89
N ASP A 39 -11.71 -18.00 43.45
CA ASP A 39 -11.62 -17.40 42.11
C ASP A 39 -10.46 -16.42 42.02
N TYR A 40 -10.18 -15.71 43.12
CA TYR A 40 -9.03 -14.81 43.24
C TYR A 40 -7.71 -15.59 43.06
N GLU A 41 -7.55 -16.70 43.78
CA GLU A 41 -6.35 -17.55 43.72
C GLU A 41 -6.12 -18.13 42.31
N VAL A 42 -7.19 -18.54 41.61
CA VAL A 42 -7.09 -19.09 40.25
C VAL A 42 -6.64 -18.01 39.25
N VAL A 43 -7.16 -16.79 39.35
CA VAL A 43 -6.74 -15.68 38.49
C VAL A 43 -5.31 -15.25 38.80
N GLU A 44 -4.95 -15.14 40.08
CA GLU A 44 -3.58 -14.81 40.50
C GLU A 44 -2.56 -15.81 39.96
N ASP A 45 -2.83 -17.11 40.12
CA ASP A 45 -1.94 -18.16 39.64
C ASP A 45 -1.76 -18.13 38.12
N HIS A 46 -2.83 -17.84 37.37
CA HIS A 46 -2.76 -17.67 35.93
C HIS A 46 -1.85 -16.49 35.52
N LEU A 47 -2.09 -15.30 36.10
CA LEU A 47 -1.29 -14.10 35.82
C LEU A 47 0.19 -14.34 36.16
N ARG A 48 0.45 -14.97 37.31
CA ARG A 48 1.80 -15.33 37.75
C ARG A 48 2.49 -16.28 36.77
N ARG A 49 1.80 -17.32 36.28
CA ARG A 49 2.35 -18.28 35.30
C ARG A 49 2.67 -17.64 33.94
N LYS A 50 1.91 -16.62 33.53
CA LYS A 50 2.16 -15.85 32.30
C LYS A 50 3.18 -14.72 32.47
N GLY A 51 3.66 -14.47 33.69
CA GLY A 51 4.60 -13.39 33.97
C GLY A 51 3.97 -11.98 33.91
N LEU A 52 2.64 -11.89 34.09
CA LEU A 52 1.89 -10.64 34.05
C LEU A 52 1.81 -9.98 35.45
N PRO A 53 1.51 -8.67 35.52
CA PRO A 53 1.20 -8.01 36.79
C PRO A 53 0.09 -8.74 37.55
N HIS A 54 0.30 -8.98 38.84
CA HIS A 54 -0.59 -9.79 39.69
C HIS A 54 -0.80 -9.15 41.07
N ALA A 55 -0.72 -7.82 41.17
CA ALA A 55 -1.18 -7.15 42.37
C ALA A 55 -2.71 -7.25 42.48
N LYS A 56 -3.27 -6.98 43.66
CA LYS A 56 -4.72 -7.05 43.90
C LYS A 56 -5.55 -6.32 42.85
N LYS A 57 -5.08 -5.15 42.38
CA LYS A 57 -5.76 -4.38 41.33
C LYS A 57 -5.78 -5.11 39.98
N ASP A 58 -4.70 -5.79 39.62
CA ASP A 58 -4.52 -6.47 38.35
C ASP A 58 -5.37 -7.75 38.31
N ILE A 59 -5.44 -8.47 39.43
CA ILE A 59 -6.29 -9.66 39.60
C ILE A 59 -7.77 -9.30 39.47
N ILE A 60 -8.19 -8.21 40.12
CA ILE A 60 -9.56 -7.72 40.02
C ILE A 60 -9.88 -7.26 38.59
N GLN A 61 -8.94 -6.58 37.92
CA GLN A 61 -9.10 -6.17 36.53
C GLN A 61 -9.22 -7.37 35.58
N ALA A 62 -8.35 -8.37 35.69
CA ALA A 62 -8.40 -9.60 34.91
C ALA A 62 -9.75 -10.34 35.09
N TYR A 63 -10.24 -10.44 36.33
CA TYR A 63 -11.56 -10.99 36.59
C TYR A 63 -12.66 -10.18 35.90
N ARG A 64 -12.61 -8.85 35.97
CA ARG A 64 -13.56 -7.96 35.28
C ARG A 64 -13.51 -8.13 33.77
N GLU A 65 -12.33 -8.20 33.17
CA GLU A 65 -12.14 -8.39 31.73
C GLU A 65 -12.80 -9.67 31.21
N ILE A 66 -12.82 -10.75 32.00
CA ILE A 66 -13.60 -11.95 31.65
C ILE A 66 -15.10 -11.64 31.72
N THR A 67 -15.57 -11.11 32.86
CA THR A 67 -17.01 -10.87 33.08
C THR A 67 -17.60 -9.91 32.04
N GLN A 68 -16.95 -8.78 31.80
CA GLN A 68 -17.44 -7.75 30.88
C GLN A 68 -17.43 -8.20 29.42
N HIS A 69 -16.44 -9.00 29.02
CA HIS A 69 -16.42 -9.58 27.70
C HIS A 69 -17.54 -10.60 27.50
N ALA A 70 -17.83 -11.42 28.52
CA ALA A 70 -18.96 -12.34 28.48
C ALA A 70 -20.32 -11.61 28.47
N GLU A 71 -20.48 -10.54 29.26
CA GLU A 71 -21.69 -9.68 29.25
C GLU A 71 -21.89 -8.99 27.89
N ALA A 72 -20.82 -8.43 27.31
CA ALA A 72 -20.85 -7.82 25.98
C ALA A 72 -21.21 -8.83 24.89
N ALA A 73 -20.66 -10.04 24.97
CA ALA A 73 -20.97 -11.14 24.06
C ALA A 73 -22.42 -11.60 24.20
N TYR A 74 -22.92 -11.76 25.42
CA TYR A 74 -24.31 -12.09 25.68
C TYR A 74 -25.24 -11.02 25.09
N TYR A 75 -24.94 -9.74 25.30
CA TYR A 75 -25.73 -8.62 24.77
C TYR A 75 -25.78 -8.63 23.23
N ILE A 76 -24.63 -8.60 22.54
CA ILE A 76 -24.62 -8.51 21.07
C ILE A 76 -25.29 -9.73 20.41
N ILE A 77 -25.06 -10.94 20.95
CA ILE A 77 -25.69 -12.16 20.45
C ILE A 77 -27.20 -12.13 20.69
N LYS A 78 -27.63 -11.66 21.87
CA LYS A 78 -29.06 -11.54 22.17
C LYS A 78 -29.74 -10.58 21.19
N GLU A 79 -29.26 -9.35 21.08
CA GLU A 79 -29.90 -8.34 20.22
C GLU A 79 -29.88 -8.76 18.74
N VAL A 80 -28.73 -9.18 18.22
CA VAL A 80 -28.55 -9.45 16.79
C VAL A 80 -29.10 -10.81 16.37
N CYS A 81 -28.89 -11.85 17.18
CA CYS A 81 -29.17 -13.24 16.79
C CYS A 81 -30.45 -13.81 17.42
N LEU A 82 -30.87 -13.35 18.61
CA LEU A 82 -32.07 -13.87 19.28
C LEU A 82 -33.29 -12.98 19.05
N GLU A 83 -33.14 -11.66 19.19
CA GLU A 83 -34.21 -10.68 18.93
C GLU A 83 -34.31 -10.33 17.43
N GLY A 84 -33.26 -10.63 16.65
CA GLY A 84 -33.25 -10.50 15.19
C GLY A 84 -32.90 -9.10 14.68
N GLU A 85 -32.48 -8.18 15.56
CA GLU A 85 -32.10 -6.81 15.21
C GLU A 85 -30.91 -6.77 14.24
N ASP A 86 -30.86 -5.76 13.39
CA ASP A 86 -29.70 -5.53 12.52
C ASP A 86 -28.55 -4.88 13.29
N LEU A 87 -27.32 -5.30 12.99
CA LEU A 87 -26.15 -4.71 13.61
C LEU A 87 -26.09 -3.20 13.29
N SER A 88 -26.09 -2.39 14.35
CA SER A 88 -26.16 -0.93 14.26
C SER A 88 -25.05 -0.26 15.07
N GLU A 89 -24.82 1.03 14.82
CA GLU A 89 -23.89 1.83 15.63
C GLU A 89 -24.27 1.76 17.12
N ALA A 90 -25.58 1.82 17.45
CA ALA A 90 -26.05 1.77 18.83
C ALA A 90 -25.67 0.45 19.53
N ILE A 91 -25.89 -0.69 18.86
CA ILE A 91 -25.52 -2.01 19.39
C ILE A 91 -24.00 -2.10 19.57
N ILE A 92 -23.21 -1.61 18.62
CA ILE A 92 -21.74 -1.62 18.73
C ILE A 92 -21.26 -0.76 19.89
N LEU A 93 -21.79 0.45 20.05
CA LEU A 93 -21.44 1.36 21.14
C LEU A 93 -21.80 0.75 22.50
N GLU A 94 -22.98 0.14 22.63
CA GLU A 94 -23.41 -0.50 23.88
C GLU A 94 -22.62 -1.76 24.19
N THR A 95 -22.31 -2.57 23.18
CA THR A 95 -21.45 -3.75 23.31
C THR A 95 -20.06 -3.35 23.81
N HIS A 96 -19.48 -2.30 23.23
CA HIS A 96 -18.20 -1.76 23.67
C HIS A 96 -18.30 -1.15 25.08
N ARG A 97 -19.40 -0.48 25.42
CA ARG A 97 -19.65 0.07 26.77
C ARG A 97 -19.64 -1.03 27.83
N LEU A 98 -20.32 -2.14 27.56
CA LEU A 98 -20.35 -3.32 28.44
C LEU A 98 -18.95 -3.93 28.53
N LEU A 99 -18.29 -4.15 27.40
CA LEU A 99 -16.96 -4.75 27.31
C LEU A 99 -15.90 -4.03 28.16
N THR A 100 -16.02 -2.69 28.28
CA THR A 100 -15.05 -1.81 28.95
C THR A 100 -15.54 -1.28 30.29
N TYR A 101 -16.69 -1.75 30.79
CA TYR A 101 -17.27 -1.27 32.03
C TYR A 101 -16.36 -1.54 33.24
N LYS A 102 -15.96 -0.48 33.96
CA LYS A 102 -15.01 -0.53 35.09
C LYS A 102 -13.61 -1.07 34.74
N ILE A 103 -13.18 -0.91 33.50
CA ILE A 103 -11.83 -1.22 33.02
C ILE A 103 -11.23 0.08 32.51
N ASP A 104 -10.25 0.62 33.23
CA ASP A 104 -9.59 1.87 32.85
C ASP A 104 -8.53 1.60 31.77
N ALA A 105 -8.34 2.56 30.86
CA ALA A 105 -7.34 2.48 29.79
C ALA A 105 -6.22 3.49 30.09
N ASP A 106 -5.05 3.00 30.45
CA ASP A 106 -3.91 3.81 30.90
C ASP A 106 -4.31 4.79 32.04
N GLU A 107 -4.24 6.09 31.79
CA GLU A 107 -4.62 7.16 32.73
C GLU A 107 -6.06 7.65 32.53
N ILE A 108 -6.82 7.04 31.60
CA ILE A 108 -8.18 7.46 31.22
C ILE A 108 -9.22 6.55 31.90
N PRO A 109 -10.07 7.09 32.78
CA PRO A 109 -11.14 6.34 33.43
C PRO A 109 -12.13 5.74 32.43
N TRP A 110 -12.63 4.53 32.71
CA TRP A 110 -13.56 3.80 31.84
C TRP A 110 -14.78 4.62 31.41
N ASN A 111 -15.33 5.43 32.31
CA ASN A 111 -16.54 6.22 32.08
C ASN A 111 -16.33 7.40 31.10
N GLU A 112 -15.09 7.69 30.70
CA GLU A 112 -14.78 8.73 29.71
C GLU A 112 -14.73 8.19 28.28
N TYR A 113 -14.51 6.88 28.09
CA TYR A 113 -14.32 6.27 26.77
C TYR A 113 -15.26 5.09 26.47
N ALA A 114 -15.85 4.46 27.49
CA ALA A 114 -16.73 3.31 27.33
C ALA A 114 -17.97 3.67 26.50
N GLY A 115 -18.03 3.11 25.30
CA GLY A 115 -19.17 3.21 24.38
C GLY A 115 -19.23 4.54 23.64
N ILE A 116 -18.09 5.23 23.51
CA ILE A 116 -17.99 6.52 22.85
C ILE A 116 -16.83 6.45 21.86
N TYR A 117 -17.01 6.98 20.65
CA TYR A 117 -15.90 7.09 19.70
C TYR A 117 -14.78 7.96 20.23
N ARG A 118 -13.54 7.53 20.00
CA ARG A 118 -12.36 8.23 20.47
C ARG A 118 -12.32 9.68 19.97
N LYS A 119 -11.80 10.57 20.80
CA LYS A 119 -11.62 12.00 20.47
C LYS A 119 -10.15 12.37 20.22
N TRP A 120 -9.28 11.37 20.20
CA TRP A 120 -7.84 11.53 20.04
C TRP A 120 -7.27 10.50 19.06
N PRO A 121 -6.09 10.78 18.47
CA PRO A 121 -5.34 9.79 17.71
C PRO A 121 -5.03 8.54 18.55
N VAL A 122 -5.04 7.38 17.91
CA VAL A 122 -4.58 6.11 18.49
C VAL A 122 -3.70 5.40 17.47
N CYS A 123 -2.75 4.62 17.95
CA CYS A 123 -1.85 3.82 17.13
C CYS A 123 -1.65 2.44 17.75
N THR A 124 -1.30 1.46 16.92
CA THR A 124 -0.82 0.16 17.36
C THR A 124 0.60 -0.02 16.83
N GLY A 125 1.60 0.00 17.71
CA GLY A 125 3.00 0.05 17.29
C GLY A 125 3.29 1.30 16.44
N PHE A 126 3.80 1.12 15.22
CA PHE A 126 4.05 2.21 14.27
C PHE A 126 2.86 2.51 13.34
N HIS A 127 1.75 1.77 13.45
CA HIS A 127 0.58 1.96 12.60
C HIS A 127 -0.37 2.98 13.22
N GLN A 128 -0.54 4.12 12.54
CA GLN A 128 -1.49 5.16 12.93
C GLN A 128 -2.83 4.96 12.21
N TYR A 129 -3.90 4.86 12.99
CA TYR A 129 -5.24 4.71 12.42
C TYR A 129 -5.78 6.05 11.91
N MET A 130 -6.89 5.96 11.17
CA MET A 130 -7.68 7.11 10.69
C MET A 130 -7.81 8.23 11.74
N ALA A 131 -7.81 9.49 11.31
CA ALA A 131 -8.07 10.62 12.20
C ALA A 131 -9.41 10.46 12.95
N HIS A 132 -9.42 10.69 14.27
CA HIS A 132 -10.60 10.56 15.13
C HIS A 132 -11.81 11.38 14.65
N SER A 133 -11.56 12.53 14.02
CA SER A 133 -12.58 13.37 13.40
C SER A 133 -13.37 12.70 12.28
N LYS A 134 -12.81 11.65 11.65
CA LYS A 134 -13.45 10.89 10.56
C LYS A 134 -14.14 9.61 11.04
N VAL A 135 -13.92 9.18 12.28
CA VAL A 135 -14.41 7.89 12.82
C VAL A 135 -15.94 7.79 12.75
N SER A 136 -16.68 8.81 13.19
CA SER A 136 -18.15 8.77 13.17
C SER A 136 -18.70 8.61 11.75
N THR A 137 -18.12 9.29 10.76
CA THR A 137 -18.52 9.14 9.36
C THR A 137 -18.17 7.76 8.83
N ALA A 138 -16.98 7.24 9.16
CA ALA A 138 -16.55 5.93 8.71
C ALA A 138 -17.40 4.79 9.28
N MET A 139 -17.78 4.86 10.57
CA MET A 139 -18.66 3.89 11.21
C MET A 139 -20.07 3.89 10.59
N LYS A 140 -20.65 5.07 10.35
CA LYS A 140 -21.91 5.21 9.60
C LYS A 140 -21.85 4.56 8.23
N ASN A 141 -20.78 4.83 7.49
CA ASN A 141 -20.57 4.26 6.16
C ASN A 141 -20.43 2.74 6.22
N MET A 142 -19.69 2.21 7.20
CA MET A 142 -19.55 0.77 7.40
C MET A 142 -20.90 0.09 7.63
N ILE A 143 -21.74 0.64 8.52
CA ILE A 143 -23.08 0.08 8.79
C ILE A 143 -23.98 0.15 7.56
N ASN A 144 -24.01 1.28 6.86
CA ASN A 144 -24.79 1.43 5.63
C ASN A 144 -24.32 0.43 4.55
N SER A 145 -23.02 0.22 4.40
CA SER A 145 -22.48 -0.78 3.49
C SER A 145 -22.89 -2.19 3.90
N LEU A 146 -22.82 -2.53 5.19
CA LEU A 146 -23.23 -3.84 5.71
C LEU A 146 -24.70 -4.12 5.38
N SER A 147 -25.59 -3.16 5.67
CA SER A 147 -27.01 -3.30 5.35
C SER A 147 -27.27 -3.47 3.86
N ASN A 148 -26.54 -2.74 3.00
CA ASN A 148 -26.67 -2.86 1.55
C ASN A 148 -26.19 -4.22 1.03
N ASP A 149 -25.05 -4.71 1.53
CA ASP A 149 -24.51 -6.02 1.14
C ASP A 149 -25.44 -7.16 1.59
N ILE A 150 -25.97 -7.09 2.82
CA ILE A 150 -26.94 -8.07 3.33
C ILE A 150 -28.18 -8.07 2.44
N LYS A 151 -28.73 -6.89 2.13
CA LYS A 151 -29.90 -6.77 1.26
C LYS A 151 -29.64 -7.35 -0.13
N ALA A 152 -28.50 -7.02 -0.73
CA ALA A 152 -28.13 -7.56 -2.03
C ALA A 152 -28.01 -9.09 -2.01
N ALA A 153 -27.41 -9.65 -0.95
CA ALA A 153 -27.26 -11.09 -0.79
C ALA A 153 -28.61 -11.81 -0.53
N MET A 154 -29.54 -11.16 0.18
CA MET A 154 -30.91 -11.65 0.35
C MET A 154 -31.69 -11.62 -0.98
N ASP A 155 -31.52 -10.57 -1.78
CA ASP A 155 -32.17 -10.44 -3.09
C ASP A 155 -31.69 -11.51 -4.09
N THR A 156 -30.41 -11.94 -3.99
CA THR A 156 -29.84 -13.00 -4.83
C THR A 156 -30.05 -14.41 -4.28
N GLY A 157 -30.43 -14.54 -3.00
CA GLY A 157 -30.60 -15.83 -2.31
C GLY A 157 -29.29 -16.54 -1.93
N GLU A 158 -28.15 -15.84 -1.99
CA GLU A 158 -26.83 -16.37 -1.68
C GLU A 158 -26.10 -15.43 -0.71
N VAL A 159 -26.08 -15.80 0.58
CA VAL A 159 -25.28 -15.10 1.60
C VAL A 159 -24.07 -15.97 1.93
N ASP A 160 -22.86 -15.44 1.73
CA ASP A 160 -21.63 -16.02 2.29
C ASP A 160 -21.33 -15.33 3.64
N PRO A 161 -21.69 -15.96 4.77
CA PRO A 161 -21.52 -15.36 6.09
C PRO A 161 -20.04 -15.17 6.45
N ILE A 162 -19.14 -16.01 5.92
CA ILE A 162 -17.69 -15.95 6.19
C ILE A 162 -17.11 -14.72 5.49
N ALA A 163 -17.40 -14.54 4.21
CA ALA A 163 -16.94 -13.38 3.45
C ALA A 163 -17.51 -12.07 4.04
N LEU A 164 -18.78 -12.08 4.45
CA LEU A 164 -19.43 -10.92 5.07
C LEU A 164 -18.77 -10.55 6.41
N ALA A 165 -18.59 -11.54 7.30
CA ALA A 165 -17.96 -11.31 8.59
C ALA A 165 -16.51 -10.83 8.46
N ALA A 166 -15.73 -11.45 7.56
CA ALA A 166 -14.34 -11.08 7.30
C ALA A 166 -14.21 -9.64 6.76
N LYS A 167 -15.08 -9.25 5.83
CA LYS A 167 -15.10 -7.89 5.25
C LYS A 167 -15.35 -6.85 6.34
N TYR A 168 -16.39 -7.01 7.14
CA TYR A 168 -16.83 -5.98 8.07
C TYR A 168 -16.01 -5.93 9.36
N CYS A 169 -15.44 -7.06 9.81
CA CYS A 169 -14.47 -7.04 10.89
C CYS A 169 -13.17 -6.33 10.46
N HIS A 170 -12.71 -6.54 9.22
CA HIS A 170 -11.53 -5.86 8.68
C HIS A 170 -11.75 -4.35 8.55
N ILE A 171 -12.92 -3.92 8.06
CA ILE A 171 -13.25 -2.48 8.01
C ILE A 171 -13.28 -1.89 9.42
N PHE A 172 -13.96 -2.55 10.36
CA PHE A 172 -14.07 -2.07 11.75
C PHE A 172 -12.71 -1.89 12.43
N VAL A 173 -11.82 -2.89 12.34
CA VAL A 173 -10.52 -2.83 13.03
C VAL A 173 -9.60 -1.75 12.47
N ASN A 174 -9.74 -1.42 11.18
CA ASN A 174 -8.98 -0.34 10.51
C ASN A 174 -9.58 1.05 10.75
N ILE A 175 -10.89 1.16 11.00
CA ILE A 175 -11.47 2.40 11.53
C ILE A 175 -10.93 2.66 12.94
N HIS A 176 -10.80 1.59 13.72
CA HIS A 176 -10.32 1.61 15.11
C HIS A 176 -11.07 2.65 15.95
N PRO A 177 -12.40 2.50 16.13
CA PRO A 177 -13.26 3.59 16.57
C PRO A 177 -13.12 3.98 18.05
N PHE A 178 -12.55 3.11 18.89
CA PHE A 178 -12.48 3.31 20.34
C PHE A 178 -11.04 3.55 20.84
N LEU A 179 -10.91 4.01 22.08
CA LEU A 179 -9.61 4.18 22.72
C LEU A 179 -8.92 2.83 22.98
N ASP A 180 -9.67 1.87 23.54
CA ASP A 180 -9.24 0.50 23.79
C ASP A 180 -10.41 -0.46 23.46
N GLY A 181 -10.20 -1.78 23.47
CA GLY A 181 -11.26 -2.77 23.29
C GLY A 181 -11.65 -3.04 21.83
N ASN A 182 -10.96 -2.40 20.87
CA ASN A 182 -11.23 -2.55 19.44
C ASN A 182 -11.09 -3.99 18.96
N GLY A 183 -10.01 -4.70 19.32
CA GLY A 183 -9.80 -6.09 18.91
C GLY A 183 -10.89 -7.03 19.43
N ARG A 184 -11.24 -6.92 20.72
CA ARG A 184 -12.30 -7.72 21.35
C ARG A 184 -13.68 -7.41 20.73
N THR A 185 -14.02 -6.14 20.55
CA THR A 185 -15.27 -5.71 19.88
C THR A 185 -15.34 -6.22 18.44
N CYS A 186 -14.23 -6.17 17.70
CA CYS A 186 -14.12 -6.69 16.34
C CYS A 186 -14.48 -8.18 16.27
N ARG A 187 -13.96 -8.98 17.21
CA ARG A 187 -14.23 -10.44 17.29
C ARG A 187 -15.67 -10.74 17.73
N LEU A 188 -16.29 -9.87 18.52
CA LEU A 188 -17.71 -9.96 18.86
C LEU A 188 -18.61 -9.64 17.65
N ILE A 189 -18.29 -8.59 16.89
CA ILE A 189 -19.00 -8.26 15.64
C ILE A 189 -18.90 -9.40 14.63
N LEU A 190 -17.70 -9.96 14.45
CA LEU A 190 -17.47 -11.12 13.57
C LEU A 190 -18.37 -12.29 13.95
N ASN A 191 -18.41 -12.65 15.25
CA ASN A 191 -19.22 -13.78 15.71
C ASN A 191 -20.72 -13.49 15.66
N ALA A 192 -21.17 -12.25 15.88
CA ALA A 192 -22.58 -11.89 15.72
C ALA A 192 -23.05 -12.05 14.26
N ILE A 193 -22.23 -11.65 13.28
CA ILE A 193 -22.53 -11.84 11.86
C ILE A 193 -22.55 -13.32 11.49
N LEU A 194 -21.51 -14.07 11.88
CA LEU A 194 -21.43 -15.51 11.59
C LEU A 194 -22.58 -16.30 12.21
N PHE A 195 -22.99 -15.95 13.43
CA PHE A 195 -24.07 -16.65 14.10
C PHE A 195 -25.43 -16.30 13.50
N LYS A 196 -25.69 -15.02 13.17
CA LYS A 196 -26.95 -14.60 12.54
C LYS A 196 -27.16 -15.21 11.15
N TYR A 197 -26.11 -15.33 10.35
CA TYR A 197 -26.24 -15.70 8.92
C TYR A 197 -25.65 -17.06 8.55
N GLY A 198 -24.94 -17.73 9.47
CA GLY A 198 -24.24 -18.98 9.19
C GLY A 198 -24.30 -20.02 10.31
N ASP A 199 -25.10 -19.80 11.36
CA ASP A 199 -25.27 -20.71 12.51
C ASP A 199 -23.94 -21.20 13.12
N THR A 200 -22.88 -20.38 13.00
CA THR A 200 -21.51 -20.75 13.36
C THR A 200 -20.88 -19.70 14.28
N ILE A 201 -20.09 -20.16 15.23
CA ILE A 201 -19.24 -19.34 16.09
C ILE A 201 -17.79 -19.77 15.88
N VAL A 202 -16.88 -18.81 15.78
CA VAL A 202 -15.45 -19.04 15.64
C VAL A 202 -14.72 -18.62 16.92
N CYS A 203 -13.91 -19.54 17.41
CA CYS A 203 -12.98 -19.32 18.50
C CYS A 203 -11.60 -19.01 17.92
N ILE A 204 -11.06 -17.81 18.22
CA ILE A 204 -9.73 -17.39 17.75
C ILE A 204 -8.86 -17.17 18.98
N GLY A 205 -7.61 -17.65 18.94
CA GLY A 205 -6.60 -17.41 19.97
C GLY A 205 -6.65 -18.37 21.17
N GLU A 206 -7.23 -19.57 21.00
CA GLU A 206 -7.23 -20.60 22.05
C GLU A 206 -5.86 -21.28 22.19
N GLU A 207 -5.14 -21.41 21.07
CA GLU A 207 -3.77 -21.92 21.00
C GLU A 207 -2.78 -20.80 20.57
N ASP A 208 -1.51 -20.94 20.98
CA ASP A 208 -0.48 -19.93 20.67
C ASP A 208 -0.23 -19.81 19.15
N GLU A 209 -0.30 -20.92 18.40
CA GLU A 209 -0.15 -20.93 16.93
C GLU A 209 -1.26 -20.12 16.23
N ASP A 210 -2.52 -20.31 16.64
CA ASP A 210 -3.68 -19.55 16.14
C ASP A 210 -3.56 -18.06 16.46
N ARG A 211 -3.04 -17.75 17.65
CA ARG A 211 -2.80 -16.37 18.09
C ARG A 211 -1.73 -15.69 17.23
N GLU A 212 -0.60 -16.36 17.00
CA GLU A 212 0.48 -15.83 16.18
C GLU A 212 0.03 -15.60 14.73
N GLU A 213 -0.71 -16.55 14.15
CA GLU A 213 -1.22 -16.44 12.79
C GLU A 213 -2.26 -15.31 12.67
N TYR A 214 -3.18 -15.18 13.63
CA TYR A 214 -4.13 -14.06 13.67
C TYR A 214 -3.40 -12.71 13.75
N LEU A 215 -2.40 -12.57 14.64
CA LEU A 215 -1.61 -11.35 14.79
C LEU A 215 -0.79 -11.06 13.52
N ARG A 216 -0.27 -12.08 12.84
CA ARG A 216 0.45 -11.92 11.57
C ARG A 216 -0.47 -11.34 10.50
N ILE A 217 -1.68 -11.88 10.34
CA ILE A 217 -2.65 -11.39 9.35
C ILE A 217 -3.10 -9.96 9.70
N ALA A 218 -3.43 -9.70 10.96
CA ALA A 218 -3.82 -8.37 11.43
C ALA A 218 -2.73 -7.31 11.19
N ARG A 219 -1.43 -7.68 11.27
CA ARG A 219 -0.29 -6.79 11.01
C ARG A 219 0.04 -6.61 9.53
N THR A 220 -0.16 -7.64 8.70
CA THR A 220 0.25 -7.63 7.28
C THR A 220 -0.77 -6.87 6.41
N ASP A 221 -2.05 -6.89 6.77
CA ASP A 221 -3.13 -6.33 5.96
C ASP A 221 -3.43 -4.84 6.25
N ALA A 222 -2.67 -4.19 7.13
CA ALA A 222 -2.72 -2.73 7.33
C ALA A 222 -2.17 -1.92 6.13
N VAL A 223 -1.61 -2.59 5.12
CA VAL A 223 -0.88 -1.96 3.99
C VAL A 223 -1.53 -2.21 2.61
N THR A 224 -2.59 -3.02 2.46
CA THR A 224 -3.12 -3.32 1.11
C THR A 224 -4.64 -3.38 1.04
N LEU A 225 -5.24 -2.44 0.30
CA LEU A 225 -6.66 -2.47 -0.06
C LEU A 225 -6.79 -2.94 -1.51
N ALA A 226 -6.98 -4.26 -1.71
CA ALA A 226 -7.66 -4.85 -2.86
C ALA A 226 -7.66 -6.38 -2.73
N ILE A 227 -8.86 -6.96 -2.92
CA ILE A 227 -9.12 -8.41 -3.03
C ILE A 227 -9.17 -9.09 -1.65
N ILE A 228 -10.33 -9.68 -1.36
CA ILE A 228 -10.60 -10.65 -0.29
C ILE A 228 -9.35 -11.51 -0.11
N SER A 229 -8.58 -11.27 0.96
CA SER A 229 -7.37 -12.04 1.20
C SER A 229 -7.78 -13.51 1.37
N PRO A 230 -7.29 -14.42 0.53
CA PRO A 230 -7.53 -15.85 0.70
C PRO A 230 -7.10 -16.32 2.09
N SER A 231 -6.22 -15.59 2.79
CA SER A 231 -5.69 -15.92 4.12
C SER A 231 -6.67 -15.69 5.27
N ALA A 232 -7.51 -14.63 5.24
CA ALA A 232 -8.57 -14.47 6.24
C ALA A 232 -9.70 -15.49 6.02
N HIS A 233 -9.98 -15.80 4.75
CA HIS A 233 -10.84 -16.92 4.36
C HIS A 233 -10.25 -18.26 4.84
N LEU A 234 -8.93 -18.47 4.70
CA LEU A 234 -8.25 -19.68 5.11
C LEU A 234 -8.23 -19.86 6.63
N LEU A 235 -8.03 -18.79 7.41
CA LEU A 235 -8.12 -18.85 8.88
C LEU A 235 -9.52 -19.25 9.31
N LEU A 236 -10.57 -18.57 8.81
CA LEU A 236 -11.95 -18.91 9.15
C LEU A 236 -12.33 -20.32 8.69
N TYR A 237 -11.84 -20.78 7.53
CA TYR A 237 -12.03 -22.17 7.08
C TYR A 237 -11.21 -23.18 7.90
N SER A 238 -9.99 -22.85 8.32
CA SER A 238 -9.15 -23.74 9.15
C SER A 238 -9.69 -23.87 10.57
N SER A 239 -10.11 -22.77 11.19
CA SER A 239 -10.80 -22.76 12.49
C SER A 239 -12.20 -23.38 12.39
N SER A 240 -12.87 -23.29 11.24
CA SER A 240 -14.12 -24.04 10.99
C SER A 240 -13.91 -25.56 11.01
N SER A 241 -12.70 -26.10 11.01
CA SER A 241 -12.48 -27.54 11.22
C SER A 241 -12.85 -28.01 12.65
N THR A 242 -13.02 -27.06 13.59
CA THR A 242 -13.44 -27.30 14.98
C THR A 242 -14.90 -26.91 15.21
N HIS A 243 -15.86 -27.73 14.75
CA HIS A 243 -17.30 -27.41 14.87
C HIS A 243 -17.86 -27.64 16.29
N CYS A 244 -18.67 -26.69 16.77
CA CYS A 244 -19.75 -26.92 17.72
C CYS A 244 -21.07 -26.42 17.10
N SER A 245 -21.79 -27.28 16.39
CA SER A 245 -23.14 -26.93 15.89
C SER A 245 -24.14 -26.95 17.04
N ILE A 246 -24.69 -25.79 17.38
CA ILE A 246 -25.81 -25.68 18.32
C ILE A 246 -27.11 -25.75 17.52
N LYS A 247 -27.81 -26.88 17.57
CA LYS A 247 -29.16 -27.00 17.00
C LYS A 247 -30.13 -26.15 17.83
N GLN A 248 -30.73 -25.11 17.25
CA GLN A 248 -31.88 -24.44 17.84
C GLN A 248 -33.12 -25.37 17.84
N PRO A 249 -34.00 -25.31 18.85
CA PRO A 249 -35.32 -25.91 18.79
C PRO A 249 -36.28 -24.99 18.00
N GLU A 250 -36.71 -25.48 16.83
CA GLU A 250 -37.89 -25.09 16.05
C GLU A 250 -38.31 -23.60 16.01
N SER A 251 -37.88 -22.89 14.97
CA SER A 251 -38.70 -21.84 14.34
C SER A 251 -38.57 -21.94 12.82
N LYS A 252 -39.70 -22.28 12.18
CA LYS A 252 -39.85 -22.45 10.73
C LYS A 252 -39.55 -21.15 9.99
N LEU A 253 -38.52 -21.13 9.15
CA LEU A 253 -38.55 -20.40 7.87
C LEU A 253 -37.51 -20.98 6.88
N PHE A 254 -38.04 -21.68 5.87
CA PHE A 254 -37.45 -22.03 4.57
C PHE A 254 -35.99 -22.55 4.53
N ILE A 255 -35.85 -23.87 4.66
CA ILE A 255 -34.76 -24.63 4.02
C ILE A 255 -35.27 -25.12 2.67
N ASN A 256 -34.65 -24.68 1.57
CA ASN A 256 -34.46 -25.53 0.39
C ASN A 256 -33.36 -25.00 -0.54
N ASN A 257 -32.38 -25.89 -0.79
CA ASN A 257 -31.43 -25.96 -1.90
C ASN A 257 -30.17 -25.08 -1.89
N LEU A 258 -29.13 -25.56 -1.20
CA LEU A 258 -27.74 -25.36 -1.63
C LEU A 258 -27.24 -26.64 -2.33
N ARG A 259 -27.01 -26.54 -3.64
CA ARG A 259 -26.20 -27.51 -4.39
C ARG A 259 -24.72 -27.15 -4.19
N TYR A 260 -23.98 -27.97 -3.45
CA TYR A 260 -22.52 -27.91 -3.46
C TYR A 260 -22.00 -28.74 -4.64
N SER A 261 -21.29 -28.10 -5.57
CA SER A 261 -20.52 -28.79 -6.61
C SER A 261 -19.15 -29.17 -6.05
N SER A 262 -19.04 -30.41 -5.59
CA SER A 262 -17.76 -31.05 -5.23
C SER A 262 -17.21 -31.79 -6.45
N HIS A 263 -16.32 -31.15 -7.21
CA HIS A 263 -15.45 -31.86 -8.15
C HIS A 263 -14.05 -31.27 -8.09
N LEU A 264 -13.13 -32.01 -7.46
CA LEU A 264 -11.90 -32.53 -8.06
C LEU A 264 -10.91 -32.90 -6.95
N LEU A 265 -10.95 -34.16 -6.51
CA LEU A 265 -9.81 -34.89 -5.94
C LEU A 265 -10.14 -36.39 -6.05
N GLY A 266 -9.47 -37.08 -6.97
CA GLY A 266 -9.66 -38.51 -7.21
C GLY A 266 -8.78 -39.00 -8.37
N ALA A 267 -7.71 -39.69 -8.00
CA ALA A 267 -6.65 -40.26 -8.84
C ALA A 267 -7.15 -41.27 -9.91
N ILE A 268 -6.35 -41.50 -10.96
CA ILE A 268 -6.12 -42.81 -11.61
C ILE A 268 -4.79 -42.79 -12.40
N SER A 269 -4.09 -43.92 -12.34
CA SER A 269 -2.85 -44.37 -12.99
C SER A 269 -2.83 -44.37 -14.54
N GLY A 270 -1.63 -44.37 -15.15
CA GLY A 270 -1.32 -44.28 -16.60
C GLY A 270 -1.84 -45.42 -17.52
N PRO A 271 -1.49 -45.45 -18.83
CA PRO A 271 -0.12 -45.60 -19.33
C PRO A 271 0.29 -44.79 -20.59
N LYS A 272 1.59 -44.91 -20.94
CA LYS A 272 2.37 -44.35 -22.07
C LYS A 272 1.69 -44.38 -23.45
N MET A 273 1.84 -43.29 -24.23
CA MET A 273 2.12 -43.29 -25.69
C MET A 273 2.75 -41.95 -26.12
N SER A 274 3.61 -41.97 -27.13
CA SER A 274 4.17 -40.83 -27.90
C SER A 274 4.05 -41.16 -29.40
N PRO A 275 4.27 -40.26 -30.40
CA PRO A 275 4.24 -38.78 -30.54
C PRO A 275 3.26 -38.34 -31.68
N PRO A 276 3.23 -37.09 -32.24
CA PRO A 276 4.25 -36.61 -33.19
C PRO A 276 4.65 -35.11 -33.05
N ALA A 277 5.79 -34.78 -33.66
CA ALA A 277 6.39 -33.46 -33.75
C ALA A 277 5.58 -32.50 -34.64
N ALA A 278 5.46 -31.24 -34.20
CA ALA A 278 5.01 -30.12 -35.01
C ALA A 278 6.12 -29.05 -35.06
N ILE A 279 6.59 -28.79 -36.27
CA ILE A 279 7.65 -27.82 -36.60
C ILE A 279 6.99 -26.44 -36.66
N SER A 280 7.40 -25.51 -35.81
CA SER A 280 7.02 -24.09 -35.93
C SER A 280 8.04 -23.34 -36.81
N PRO A 281 7.60 -22.37 -37.62
CA PRO A 281 8.47 -21.63 -38.53
C PRO A 281 9.42 -20.70 -37.77
N THR A 282 10.55 -20.42 -38.39
CA THR A 282 11.67 -19.62 -37.88
C THR A 282 11.31 -18.15 -37.69
N THR A 283 11.24 -17.71 -36.44
CA THR A 283 11.25 -16.28 -36.06
C THR A 283 12.63 -15.70 -36.34
N ARG A 284 12.71 -14.71 -37.24
CA ARG A 284 13.92 -13.88 -37.38
C ARG A 284 14.00 -12.96 -36.17
N SER A 285 14.73 -13.39 -35.15
CA SER A 285 15.25 -12.50 -34.10
C SER A 285 16.33 -11.62 -34.73
N ALA A 286 16.25 -10.31 -34.54
CA ALA A 286 17.33 -9.40 -34.91
C ALA A 286 18.56 -9.73 -34.06
N GLU A 287 19.67 -10.07 -34.71
CA GLU A 287 20.93 -10.41 -34.07
C GLU A 287 21.54 -9.15 -33.44
N LEU A 288 21.77 -9.19 -32.13
CA LEU A 288 22.45 -8.12 -31.39
C LEU A 288 23.92 -8.10 -31.81
N ALA A 289 24.34 -7.04 -32.50
CA ALA A 289 25.75 -6.67 -32.56
C ALA A 289 26.21 -6.34 -31.14
N ALA A 290 27.01 -7.21 -30.51
CA ALA A 290 27.60 -6.96 -29.20
C ALA A 290 28.81 -6.04 -29.35
N PRO A 291 28.78 -4.79 -28.85
CA PRO A 291 30.01 -4.05 -28.63
C PRO A 291 30.60 -4.55 -27.30
N ALA A 292 31.89 -4.87 -27.30
CA ALA A 292 32.63 -5.19 -26.09
C ALA A 292 32.43 -4.08 -25.04
N VAL A 293 31.82 -4.44 -23.91
CA VAL A 293 31.62 -3.53 -22.78
C VAL A 293 32.99 -3.21 -22.18
N LYS A 294 33.54 -2.05 -22.50
CA LYS A 294 34.66 -1.49 -21.73
C LYS A 294 34.11 -1.13 -20.34
N LEU A 295 34.51 -1.88 -19.32
CA LEU A 295 34.23 -1.57 -17.92
C LEU A 295 34.71 -0.14 -17.60
N PRO A 296 33.87 0.74 -17.06
CA PRO A 296 34.24 2.11 -16.69
C PRO A 296 34.90 2.16 -15.30
N VAL A 297 35.67 1.14 -14.92
CA VAL A 297 36.33 1.10 -13.61
C VAL A 297 37.76 1.59 -13.77
N GLY A 298 38.04 2.80 -13.29
CA GLY A 298 39.40 3.27 -13.05
C GLY A 298 40.07 2.40 -11.99
N LEU A 299 40.69 1.29 -12.40
CA LEU A 299 41.43 0.40 -11.51
C LEU A 299 42.66 1.14 -10.98
N SER A 300 42.68 1.46 -9.69
CA SER A 300 43.93 1.80 -9.01
C SER A 300 44.82 0.55 -9.01
N LYS A 301 46.10 0.70 -9.36
CA LYS A 301 47.05 -0.39 -9.67
C LYS A 301 47.40 -1.36 -8.51
N ASN A 302 46.78 -1.24 -7.33
CA ASN A 302 47.22 -1.94 -6.12
C ASN A 302 46.21 -2.91 -5.50
N HIS A 303 45.17 -3.35 -6.23
CA HIS A 303 44.23 -4.35 -5.72
C HIS A 303 44.13 -5.57 -6.63
N THR A 304 44.39 -6.75 -6.08
CA THR A 304 44.05 -8.04 -6.66
C THR A 304 42.53 -8.17 -6.77
N THR A 305 42.00 -8.06 -7.98
CA THR A 305 40.59 -8.35 -8.26
C THR A 305 40.47 -9.80 -8.69
N ALA A 306 39.77 -10.63 -7.92
CA ALA A 306 39.42 -11.99 -8.32
C ALA A 306 38.25 -11.97 -9.31
N THR A 307 38.29 -12.80 -10.34
CA THR A 307 37.15 -13.00 -11.26
C THR A 307 36.11 -13.94 -10.64
N ILE A 308 34.89 -13.97 -11.20
CA ILE A 308 33.86 -14.94 -10.76
C ILE A 308 34.36 -16.37 -10.96
N ASP A 309 34.95 -16.67 -12.12
CA ASP A 309 35.50 -17.99 -12.44
C ASP A 309 36.60 -18.41 -11.45
N GLU A 310 37.38 -17.46 -10.94
CA GLU A 310 38.42 -17.73 -9.94
C GLU A 310 37.85 -18.04 -8.55
N MET A 311 36.69 -17.46 -8.21
CA MET A 311 35.98 -17.63 -6.93
C MET A 311 35.04 -18.84 -6.93
N GLU A 312 34.55 -19.27 -8.08
CA GLU A 312 33.58 -20.36 -8.20
C GLU A 312 34.13 -21.66 -7.57
N GLY A 313 33.33 -22.26 -6.69
CA GLY A 313 33.70 -23.47 -5.96
C GLY A 313 34.71 -23.28 -4.81
N LYS A 314 35.13 -22.04 -4.51
CA LYS A 314 36.10 -21.72 -3.44
C LYS A 314 35.50 -20.85 -2.33
N TRP A 315 34.24 -21.09 -1.99
CA TRP A 315 33.50 -20.28 -1.02
C TRP A 315 33.96 -20.46 0.44
N ASP A 316 34.58 -21.60 0.77
CA ASP A 316 35.12 -21.84 2.12
C ASP A 316 36.30 -20.90 2.46
N ASP A 317 37.05 -20.47 1.44
CA ASP A 317 38.17 -19.53 1.57
C ASP A 317 37.75 -18.07 1.33
N PHE A 318 36.48 -17.83 0.96
CA PHE A 318 35.99 -16.51 0.62
C PHE A 318 35.98 -15.58 1.84
N LYS A 319 36.62 -14.42 1.71
CA LYS A 319 36.57 -13.34 2.70
C LYS A 319 36.50 -11.99 2.00
N PHE A 320 35.59 -11.13 2.48
CA PHE A 320 35.63 -9.71 2.13
C PHE A 320 36.87 -9.04 2.71
N ALA A 321 37.33 -7.97 2.05
CA ALA A 321 38.32 -7.09 2.64
C ALA A 321 37.78 -6.46 3.95
N PRO A 322 38.62 -6.25 4.98
CA PRO A 322 38.19 -5.63 6.22
C PRO A 322 37.61 -4.22 6.01
N ILE A 323 36.56 -3.89 6.76
CA ILE A 323 35.89 -2.58 6.72
C ILE A 323 35.41 -2.18 8.12
N ARG A 324 35.29 -0.87 8.37
CA ARG A 324 34.65 -0.30 9.56
C ARG A 324 33.38 0.46 9.16
N GLU A 325 32.34 0.37 9.97
CA GLU A 325 31.00 0.94 9.71
C GLU A 325 31.08 2.44 9.40
N SER A 326 31.90 3.18 10.15
CA SER A 326 32.12 4.62 9.92
C SER A 326 32.71 4.96 8.55
N GLN A 327 33.44 4.03 7.90
CA GLN A 327 33.92 4.24 6.54
C GLN A 327 32.75 4.21 5.55
N VAL A 328 31.79 3.32 5.75
CA VAL A 328 30.58 3.22 4.93
C VAL A 328 29.69 4.45 5.12
N SER A 329 29.41 4.84 6.37
CA SER A 329 28.64 6.06 6.68
C SER A 329 29.26 7.31 6.05
N ARG A 330 30.58 7.52 6.22
CA ARG A 330 31.30 8.65 5.60
C ARG A 330 31.34 8.56 4.08
N ALA A 331 31.42 7.36 3.50
CA ALA A 331 31.45 7.19 2.05
C ALA A 331 30.12 7.60 1.39
N MET A 332 28.99 7.25 2.00
CA MET A 332 27.66 7.61 1.51
C MET A 332 27.36 9.09 1.75
N THR A 333 27.50 9.56 2.99
CA THR A 333 27.19 10.95 3.36
C THR A 333 28.04 11.94 2.56
N ARG A 334 29.36 11.75 2.45
CA ARG A 334 30.22 12.64 1.66
C ARG A 334 29.74 12.80 0.22
N ARG A 335 29.29 11.71 -0.42
CA ARG A 335 28.80 11.74 -1.80
C ARG A 335 27.44 12.40 -1.90
N TYR A 336 26.50 12.03 -1.03
CA TYR A 336 25.15 12.59 -1.07
C TYR A 336 25.14 14.09 -0.77
N PHE A 337 25.96 14.56 0.18
CA PHE A 337 26.10 15.99 0.46
C PHE A 337 26.84 16.74 -0.65
N GLN A 338 27.80 16.12 -1.33
CA GLN A 338 28.40 16.70 -2.53
C GLN A 338 27.36 16.84 -3.66
N ASP A 339 26.47 15.86 -3.81
CA ASP A 339 25.38 15.93 -4.77
C ASP A 339 24.38 17.04 -4.39
N LEU A 340 24.02 17.16 -3.11
CA LEU A 340 23.15 18.25 -2.63
C LEU A 340 23.76 19.63 -2.91
N ASP A 341 25.06 19.81 -2.65
CA ASP A 341 25.78 21.04 -2.96
C ASP A 341 25.80 21.33 -4.48
N ASN A 342 26.21 20.34 -5.27
CA ASN A 342 26.33 20.47 -6.72
C ASN A 342 24.99 20.70 -7.43
N TYR A 343 23.88 20.18 -6.91
CA TYR A 343 22.57 20.23 -7.55
C TYR A 343 21.58 21.19 -6.89
N ALA A 344 21.95 21.86 -5.79
CA ALA A 344 21.17 22.97 -5.24
C ALA A 344 20.88 24.05 -6.29
N GLU A 345 21.82 24.27 -7.21
CA GLU A 345 21.64 25.00 -8.47
C GLU A 345 21.77 24.02 -9.63
N SER A 346 20.65 23.63 -10.25
CA SER A 346 20.62 22.70 -11.39
C SER A 346 20.33 23.45 -12.70
N ASP A 347 20.75 22.90 -13.85
CA ASP A 347 20.35 23.46 -15.15
C ASP A 347 18.92 23.02 -15.53
N ILE A 348 18.60 21.74 -15.32
CA ILE A 348 17.26 21.20 -15.55
C ILE A 348 16.87 20.32 -14.37
N VAL A 349 15.63 20.49 -13.88
CA VAL A 349 14.99 19.56 -12.94
C VAL A 349 13.91 18.76 -13.65
N ILE A 350 13.91 17.44 -13.48
CA ILE A 350 12.87 16.53 -13.96
C ILE A 350 12.12 15.97 -12.76
N ILE A 351 10.82 16.20 -12.67
CA ILE A 351 9.95 15.69 -11.59
C ILE A 351 9.27 14.41 -12.05
N GLY A 352 9.53 13.31 -11.34
CA GLY A 352 9.02 11.97 -11.63
C GLY A 352 9.92 11.19 -12.59
N ALA A 353 10.52 10.10 -12.10
CA ALA A 353 11.35 9.16 -12.85
C ALA A 353 10.51 8.03 -13.47
N GLY A 354 9.32 8.34 -14.00
CA GLY A 354 8.50 7.43 -14.79
C GLY A 354 9.06 7.22 -16.20
N SER A 355 8.36 6.43 -17.03
CA SER A 355 8.76 6.17 -18.42
C SER A 355 8.97 7.46 -19.25
N CYS A 356 8.12 8.47 -19.07
CA CYS A 356 8.27 9.77 -19.74
C CYS A 356 9.49 10.56 -19.22
N GLY A 357 9.63 10.69 -17.90
CA GLY A 357 10.75 11.43 -17.29
C GLY A 357 12.10 10.80 -17.59
N LEU A 358 12.21 9.47 -17.52
CA LEU A 358 13.43 8.74 -17.89
C LEU A 358 13.76 8.88 -19.38
N SER A 359 12.75 8.92 -20.25
CA SER A 359 12.95 9.16 -21.69
C SER A 359 13.46 10.56 -21.97
N ALA A 360 12.90 11.58 -21.28
CA ALA A 360 13.40 12.95 -21.37
C ALA A 360 14.85 13.07 -20.85
N ALA A 361 15.13 12.48 -19.68
CA ALA A 361 16.44 12.47 -19.07
C ALA A 361 17.51 11.83 -19.97
N TYR A 362 17.20 10.68 -20.58
CA TYR A 362 18.10 9.99 -21.50
C TYR A 362 18.52 10.88 -22.68
N ILE A 363 17.54 11.53 -23.32
CA ILE A 363 17.80 12.39 -24.48
C ILE A 363 18.57 13.65 -24.07
N LEU A 364 18.17 14.30 -22.98
CA LEU A 364 18.81 15.53 -22.50
C LEU A 364 20.26 15.27 -22.07
N GLY A 365 20.49 14.26 -21.23
CA GLY A 365 21.83 13.96 -20.75
C GLY A 365 22.80 13.57 -21.88
N LYS A 366 22.31 12.86 -22.91
CA LYS A 366 23.11 12.52 -24.09
C LYS A 366 23.39 13.73 -25.00
N LYS A 367 22.40 14.60 -25.24
CA LYS A 367 22.56 15.75 -26.16
C LYS A 367 23.27 16.94 -25.53
N ARG A 368 23.19 17.09 -24.21
CA ARG A 368 23.76 18.20 -23.45
C ARG A 368 24.54 17.69 -22.24
N PRO A 369 25.68 17.01 -22.47
CA PRO A 369 26.54 16.51 -21.38
C PRO A 369 27.11 17.65 -20.52
N ASP A 370 27.02 18.90 -20.97
CA ASP A 370 27.40 20.11 -20.24
C ASP A 370 26.37 20.56 -19.19
N LEU A 371 25.12 20.11 -19.27
CA LEU A 371 24.05 20.53 -18.36
C LEU A 371 23.91 19.60 -17.16
N ARG A 372 23.76 20.17 -15.96
CA ARG A 372 23.44 19.43 -14.73
C ARG A 372 21.95 19.15 -14.66
N ILE A 373 21.59 17.87 -14.70
CA ILE A 373 20.18 17.42 -14.70
C ILE A 373 19.88 16.68 -13.39
N ALA A 374 19.01 17.26 -12.56
CA ALA A 374 18.48 16.60 -11.36
C ALA A 374 17.15 15.91 -11.68
N ILE A 375 17.02 14.64 -11.32
CA ILE A 375 15.76 13.89 -11.35
C ILE A 375 15.27 13.75 -9.92
N ILE A 376 14.07 14.23 -9.63
CA ILE A 376 13.43 14.14 -8.32
C ILE A 376 12.31 13.09 -8.41
N GLU A 377 12.45 12.01 -7.65
CA GLU A 377 11.50 10.89 -7.64
C GLU A 377 10.99 10.63 -6.22
N ALA A 378 9.67 10.71 -6.06
CA ALA A 378 9.03 10.55 -4.76
C ALA A 378 9.21 9.13 -4.22
N SER A 379 9.13 8.11 -5.06
CA SER A 379 9.26 6.71 -4.63
C SER A 379 10.71 6.35 -4.31
N VAL A 380 10.91 5.35 -3.46
CA VAL A 380 12.24 4.73 -3.31
C VAL A 380 12.68 4.11 -4.64
N SER A 381 11.76 3.41 -5.32
CA SER A 381 11.99 2.79 -6.62
C SER A 381 11.56 3.72 -7.77
N PRO A 382 12.49 4.23 -8.60
CA PRO A 382 12.13 4.90 -9.84
C PRO A 382 11.46 3.95 -10.84
N GLY A 383 10.94 4.49 -11.94
CA GLY A 383 10.26 3.75 -13.01
C GLY A 383 8.75 4.01 -13.09
N GLY A 384 8.16 4.55 -12.02
CA GLY A 384 6.72 4.84 -11.94
C GLY A 384 5.86 3.62 -12.30
N GLY A 385 4.83 3.82 -13.12
CA GLY A 385 3.94 2.74 -13.58
C GLY A 385 4.53 1.80 -14.64
N ALA A 386 5.79 1.96 -15.06
CA ALA A 386 6.39 1.20 -16.16
C ALA A 386 7.07 -0.11 -15.73
N TRP A 387 6.73 -0.64 -14.54
CA TRP A 387 7.20 -1.96 -14.08
C TRP A 387 6.32 -3.10 -14.59
N LEU A 388 5.07 -2.81 -14.95
CA LEU A 388 4.07 -3.76 -15.40
C LEU A 388 3.36 -3.24 -16.66
N GLY A 389 2.66 -4.13 -17.34
CA GLY A 389 1.63 -3.80 -18.33
C GLY A 389 0.28 -3.53 -17.66
N GLY A 390 -0.82 -3.95 -18.31
CA GLY A 390 -2.16 -3.82 -17.73
C GLY A 390 -2.46 -4.91 -16.70
N GLN A 391 -3.22 -4.58 -15.66
CA GLN A 391 -3.78 -5.56 -14.70
C GLN A 391 -2.74 -6.52 -14.11
N LEU A 392 -1.56 -5.99 -13.76
CA LEU A 392 -0.42 -6.75 -13.22
C LEU A 392 0.24 -7.73 -14.20
N PHE A 393 -0.15 -7.76 -15.47
CA PHE A 393 0.58 -8.51 -16.49
C PHE A 393 1.92 -7.85 -16.84
N SER A 394 2.80 -8.59 -17.51
CA SER A 394 4.20 -8.16 -17.72
C SER A 394 4.45 -7.39 -19.01
N ALA A 395 3.80 -7.78 -20.11
CA ALA A 395 4.16 -7.31 -21.46
C ALA A 395 3.93 -5.80 -21.63
N MET A 396 4.89 -5.13 -22.27
CA MET A 396 4.82 -3.70 -22.56
C MET A 396 4.63 -3.49 -24.05
N VAL A 397 3.44 -3.01 -24.42
CA VAL A 397 3.09 -2.69 -25.81
C VAL A 397 3.52 -1.25 -26.13
N MET A 398 4.16 -1.06 -27.28
CA MET A 398 4.47 0.25 -27.84
C MET A 398 4.03 0.31 -29.31
N ARG A 399 3.11 1.22 -29.63
CA ARG A 399 2.71 1.48 -31.03
C ARG A 399 3.84 2.15 -31.81
N LYS A 400 3.97 1.80 -33.08
CA LYS A 400 4.96 2.44 -33.98
C LYS A 400 4.59 3.92 -34.20
N PRO A 401 5.56 4.84 -34.31
CA PRO A 401 7.00 4.60 -34.47
C PRO A 401 7.83 4.60 -33.15
N ALA A 402 7.22 4.30 -31.99
CA ALA A 402 7.96 4.31 -30.71
C ALA A 402 9.04 3.22 -30.61
N ASP A 403 8.97 2.19 -31.46
CA ASP A 403 10.01 1.17 -31.63
C ASP A 403 11.37 1.76 -32.03
N ALA A 404 11.39 2.93 -32.68
CA ALA A 404 12.63 3.65 -32.95
C ALA A 404 13.39 4.00 -31.66
N PHE A 405 12.67 4.35 -30.59
CA PHE A 405 13.29 4.63 -29.30
C PHE A 405 13.77 3.35 -28.59
N LEU A 406 13.04 2.23 -28.73
CA LEU A 406 13.50 0.94 -28.21
C LEU A 406 14.83 0.51 -28.84
N ARG A 407 15.00 0.72 -30.15
CA ARG A 407 16.29 0.50 -30.83
C ARG A 407 17.40 1.42 -30.29
N GLU A 408 17.10 2.70 -30.08
CA GLU A 408 18.05 3.67 -29.51
C GLU A 408 18.53 3.25 -28.10
N VAL A 409 17.60 2.83 -27.22
CA VAL A 409 17.97 2.39 -25.86
C VAL A 409 18.47 0.95 -25.82
N GLY A 410 18.33 0.17 -26.90
CA GLY A 410 18.80 -1.22 -26.97
C GLY A 410 17.91 -2.21 -26.21
N VAL A 411 16.60 -1.98 -26.21
CA VAL A 411 15.61 -2.88 -25.59
C VAL A 411 15.03 -3.80 -26.68
N PRO A 412 15.16 -5.13 -26.56
CA PRO A 412 14.61 -6.06 -27.54
C PRO A 412 13.08 -6.10 -27.45
N TYR A 413 12.45 -6.35 -28.60
CA TYR A 413 11.00 -6.44 -28.73
C TYR A 413 10.61 -7.42 -29.84
N GLU A 414 9.37 -7.89 -29.78
CA GLU A 414 8.69 -8.66 -30.82
C GLU A 414 7.87 -7.69 -31.69
N ASP A 415 7.96 -7.81 -33.02
CA ASP A 415 7.27 -6.93 -33.96
C ASP A 415 5.94 -7.54 -34.43
N GLU A 416 4.84 -6.86 -34.14
CA GLU A 416 3.46 -7.29 -34.39
C GLU A 416 2.77 -6.41 -35.46
N GLY A 417 3.56 -5.77 -36.33
CA GLY A 417 3.06 -4.92 -37.40
C GLY A 417 2.92 -3.46 -36.97
N ASN A 418 1.74 -3.05 -36.51
CA ASN A 418 1.47 -1.63 -36.12
C ASN A 418 2.02 -1.27 -34.73
N TYR A 419 2.47 -2.27 -33.97
CA TYR A 419 3.02 -2.12 -32.63
C TYR A 419 4.10 -3.17 -32.41
N VAL A 420 4.85 -2.99 -31.33
CA VAL A 420 5.86 -3.93 -30.86
C VAL A 420 5.61 -4.26 -29.39
N VAL A 421 6.12 -5.41 -28.95
CA VAL A 421 5.93 -5.91 -27.58
C VAL A 421 7.30 -6.16 -26.95
N VAL A 422 7.60 -5.42 -25.88
CA VAL A 422 8.73 -5.76 -25.00
C VAL A 422 8.26 -6.84 -24.04
N LYS A 423 9.01 -7.94 -23.95
CA LYS A 423 8.64 -9.14 -23.16
C LYS A 423 8.20 -8.84 -21.72
N HIS A 424 8.79 -7.80 -21.12
CA HIS A 424 8.42 -7.32 -19.80
C HIS A 424 8.68 -5.82 -19.70
N ALA A 425 7.73 -5.06 -19.16
CA ALA A 425 7.85 -3.62 -18.88
C ALA A 425 9.13 -3.28 -18.08
N ALA A 426 9.45 -4.08 -17.05
CA ALA A 426 10.69 -4.02 -16.30
C ALA A 426 11.97 -4.06 -17.17
N LEU A 427 11.98 -4.75 -18.31
CA LEU A 427 13.15 -4.80 -19.20
C LEU A 427 13.41 -3.43 -19.84
N PHE A 428 12.36 -2.76 -20.31
CA PHE A 428 12.48 -1.39 -20.80
C PHE A 428 12.96 -0.46 -19.69
N THR A 429 12.26 -0.47 -18.56
CA THR A 429 12.47 0.46 -17.44
C THR A 429 13.86 0.32 -16.81
N SER A 430 14.32 -0.90 -16.54
CA SER A 430 15.67 -1.14 -15.99
C SER A 430 16.77 -0.77 -16.98
N THR A 431 16.58 -1.04 -18.28
CA THR A 431 17.57 -0.73 -19.32
C THR A 431 17.74 0.77 -19.49
N ILE A 432 16.64 1.53 -19.65
CA ILE A 432 16.73 2.98 -19.81
C ILE A 432 17.27 3.64 -18.54
N MET A 433 16.83 3.19 -17.37
CA MET A 433 17.31 3.70 -16.09
C MET A 433 18.82 3.47 -15.93
N SER A 434 19.33 2.28 -16.24
CA SER A 434 20.76 1.99 -16.23
C SER A 434 21.55 2.93 -17.15
N LYS A 435 21.06 3.16 -18.37
CA LYS A 435 21.72 4.08 -19.31
C LYS A 435 21.67 5.55 -18.86
N VAL A 436 20.56 5.97 -18.26
CA VAL A 436 20.41 7.32 -17.70
C VAL A 436 21.37 7.54 -16.53
N LEU A 437 21.43 6.60 -15.58
CA LEU A 437 22.27 6.72 -14.38
C LEU A 437 23.77 6.58 -14.65
N GLN A 438 24.16 6.08 -15.83
CA GLN A 438 25.54 6.06 -16.28
C GLN A 438 26.01 7.41 -16.87
N LEU A 439 25.10 8.35 -17.15
CA LEU A 439 25.46 9.67 -17.66
C LEU A 439 26.03 10.54 -16.52
N PRO A 440 27.25 11.10 -16.66
CA PRO A 440 27.96 11.75 -15.56
C PRO A 440 27.33 13.07 -15.11
N ASN A 441 26.41 13.62 -15.90
CA ASN A 441 25.73 14.88 -15.65
C ASN A 441 24.30 14.71 -15.10
N ILE A 442 23.87 13.48 -14.84
CA ILE A 442 22.56 13.16 -14.27
C ILE A 442 22.71 12.73 -12.82
N LYS A 443 21.86 13.30 -11.95
CA LYS A 443 21.68 12.82 -10.58
C LYS A 443 20.23 12.45 -10.33
N LEU A 444 20.02 11.25 -9.78
CA LEU A 444 18.73 10.82 -9.26
C LEU A 444 18.67 11.04 -7.75
N PHE A 445 17.68 11.81 -7.31
CA PHE A 445 17.23 11.95 -5.93
C PHE A 445 15.89 11.23 -5.79
N ASN A 446 15.95 9.92 -5.56
CA ASN A 446 14.79 9.10 -5.20
C ASN A 446 14.46 9.24 -3.71
N ALA A 447 13.28 8.76 -3.30
CA ALA A 447 12.71 9.00 -1.97
C ALA A 447 12.56 10.49 -1.61
N THR A 448 12.53 11.37 -2.62
CA THR A 448 12.47 12.82 -2.49
C THR A 448 11.25 13.33 -3.26
N CYS A 449 10.32 13.98 -2.57
CA CYS A 449 9.11 14.53 -3.17
C CYS A 449 9.31 16.02 -3.51
N VAL A 450 8.59 16.51 -4.51
CA VAL A 450 8.41 17.94 -4.75
C VAL A 450 7.09 18.37 -4.12
N GLU A 451 7.14 19.31 -3.19
CA GLU A 451 5.97 19.81 -2.44
C GLU A 451 5.47 21.16 -2.95
N ASP A 452 6.36 21.94 -3.56
CA ASP A 452 6.04 23.24 -4.15
C ASP A 452 6.98 23.58 -5.32
N LEU A 453 6.68 24.65 -6.05
CA LEU A 453 7.47 25.20 -7.14
C LEU A 453 8.10 26.53 -6.71
N ILE A 454 9.38 26.74 -7.02
CA ILE A 454 10.02 28.03 -6.79
C ILE A 454 9.59 28.98 -7.91
N THR A 455 8.98 30.11 -7.54
CA THR A 455 8.41 31.08 -8.50
C THR A 455 9.19 32.39 -8.55
N ARG A 456 9.14 33.07 -9.70
CA ARG A 456 9.62 34.45 -9.88
C ARG A 456 8.59 35.26 -10.66
N PRO A 457 8.45 36.56 -10.38
CA PRO A 457 7.68 37.45 -11.24
C PRO A 457 8.21 37.45 -12.67
N SER A 458 7.30 37.51 -13.65
CA SER A 458 7.62 37.68 -15.07
C SER A 458 6.59 38.57 -15.75
N GLU A 459 6.88 39.04 -16.96
CA GLU A 459 5.92 39.83 -17.77
C GLU A 459 4.62 39.05 -18.04
N GLU A 460 4.70 37.72 -18.12
CA GLU A 460 3.56 36.81 -18.29
C GLU A 460 2.94 36.38 -16.95
N GLY A 461 3.32 37.02 -15.84
CA GLY A 461 2.85 36.77 -14.49
C GLY A 461 3.88 36.06 -13.63
N VAL A 462 3.93 34.73 -13.69
CA VAL A 462 4.85 33.92 -12.87
C VAL A 462 5.64 32.98 -13.76
N ARG A 463 6.96 32.94 -13.52
CA ARG A 463 7.90 31.97 -14.07
C ARG A 463 8.29 30.96 -13.00
N ILE A 464 8.37 29.69 -13.38
CA ILE A 464 8.93 28.62 -12.54
C ILE A 464 10.45 28.65 -12.66
N SER A 465 11.13 28.50 -11.53
CA SER A 465 12.58 28.72 -11.36
C SER A 465 13.25 27.73 -10.42
N GLY A 466 12.60 26.58 -10.20
CA GLY A 466 13.08 25.51 -9.33
C GLY A 466 11.95 24.77 -8.64
N VAL A 467 12.32 23.92 -7.70
CA VAL A 467 11.42 23.04 -6.94
C VAL A 467 11.71 23.13 -5.44
N VAL A 468 10.66 22.98 -4.65
CA VAL A 468 10.72 22.84 -3.19
C VAL A 468 10.60 21.35 -2.88
N THR A 469 11.58 20.80 -2.20
CA THR A 469 11.73 19.35 -2.02
C THR A 469 11.71 18.95 -0.56
N ASN A 470 11.28 17.72 -0.30
CA ASN A 470 11.46 17.10 1.01
C ASN A 470 11.66 15.58 0.84
N TRP A 471 12.01 14.91 1.92
CA TRP A 471 11.87 13.45 1.95
C TRP A 471 10.41 13.09 1.78
N THR A 472 10.10 12.11 0.93
CA THR A 472 8.70 11.75 0.65
C THR A 472 7.92 11.36 1.90
N LEU A 473 8.58 10.70 2.86
CA LEU A 473 7.96 10.37 4.15
C LEU A 473 7.60 11.63 4.95
N VAL A 474 8.45 12.66 4.92
CA VAL A 474 8.11 13.95 5.56
C VAL A 474 6.89 14.56 4.87
N SER A 475 6.86 14.57 3.53
CA SER A 475 5.74 15.07 2.74
C SER A 475 4.40 14.38 3.02
N MET A 476 4.43 13.09 3.36
CA MET A 476 3.23 12.31 3.67
C MET A 476 2.77 12.46 5.13
N HIS A 477 3.59 13.06 5.99
CA HIS A 477 3.42 13.09 7.44
C HIS A 477 3.53 14.51 8.04
N HIS A 478 3.18 15.54 7.26
CA HIS A 478 3.14 16.94 7.74
C HIS A 478 2.15 17.16 8.89
N ASP A 479 1.12 16.31 9.00
CA ASP A 479 0.11 16.37 10.08
C ASP A 479 0.50 15.53 11.32
N ASP A 480 1.51 14.67 11.20
CA ASP A 480 1.83 13.67 12.23
C ASP A 480 2.99 14.08 13.13
N GLN A 481 3.67 15.18 12.81
CA GLN A 481 4.83 15.71 13.53
C GLN A 481 4.74 17.24 13.61
N SER A 482 5.67 17.86 14.34
CA SER A 482 5.89 19.32 14.21
C SER A 482 6.29 19.68 12.78
N CYS A 483 6.08 20.94 12.38
CA CYS A 483 6.42 21.39 11.02
C CYS A 483 7.89 21.07 10.67
N MET A 484 8.09 20.42 9.53
CA MET A 484 9.39 20.03 9.00
C MET A 484 9.59 20.74 7.66
N ASP A 485 10.27 21.88 7.72
CA ASP A 485 10.47 22.72 6.54
C ASP A 485 11.14 21.95 5.38
N PRO A 486 10.75 22.27 4.14
CA PRO A 486 11.37 21.68 2.95
C PRO A 486 12.75 22.27 2.65
N ASN A 487 13.46 21.62 1.73
CA ASN A 487 14.65 22.12 1.08
C ASN A 487 14.32 22.67 -0.33
N THR A 488 15.32 23.18 -1.06
CA THR A 488 15.10 23.83 -2.36
C THR A 488 16.15 23.48 -3.39
N ILE A 489 15.74 23.37 -4.65
CA ILE A 489 16.62 23.26 -5.81
C ILE A 489 16.23 24.32 -6.83
N ASN A 490 17.13 25.25 -7.11
CA ASN A 490 16.98 26.26 -8.15
C ASN A 490 17.24 25.63 -9.53
N ALA A 491 16.42 25.98 -10.52
CA ALA A 491 16.65 25.60 -11.91
C ALA A 491 15.96 26.56 -12.87
N PRO A 492 16.61 26.99 -13.97
CA PRO A 492 15.95 27.82 -14.97
C PRO A 492 14.80 27.10 -15.67
N LEU A 493 14.83 25.77 -15.70
CA LEU A 493 13.82 24.96 -16.39
C LEU A 493 13.45 23.70 -15.59
N VAL A 494 12.16 23.45 -15.47
CA VAL A 494 11.57 22.27 -14.85
C VAL A 494 10.76 21.48 -15.89
N ILE A 495 10.91 20.16 -15.90
CA ILE A 495 10.10 19.22 -16.67
C ILE A 495 9.30 18.38 -15.69
N SER A 496 7.97 18.49 -15.70
CA SER A 496 7.09 17.70 -14.83
C SER A 496 6.48 16.53 -15.59
N THR A 497 6.70 15.33 -15.06
CA THR A 497 6.24 14.05 -15.62
C THR A 497 5.70 13.12 -14.53
N THR A 498 4.90 13.68 -13.61
CA THR A 498 4.44 13.02 -12.38
C THR A 498 3.26 12.06 -12.56
N GLY A 499 2.88 11.76 -13.80
CA GLY A 499 1.72 10.92 -14.10
C GLY A 499 0.38 11.67 -13.94
N HIS A 500 -0.73 10.94 -14.00
CA HIS A 500 -2.08 11.51 -13.91
C HIS A 500 -2.54 11.68 -12.45
N ASP A 501 -3.77 12.16 -12.23
CA ASP A 501 -4.33 12.39 -10.90
C ASP A 501 -4.23 11.17 -9.95
N GLY A 502 -4.04 11.45 -8.66
CA GLY A 502 -3.66 10.54 -7.58
C GLY A 502 -2.96 11.29 -6.43
N PRO A 503 -2.58 10.62 -5.34
CA PRO A 503 -2.00 11.27 -4.16
C PRO A 503 -0.73 12.10 -4.45
N MET A 504 0.15 11.60 -5.31
CA MET A 504 1.40 12.25 -5.74
C MET A 504 1.40 12.64 -7.22
N GLY A 505 0.32 12.31 -7.93
CA GLY A 505 0.24 12.43 -9.37
C GLY A 505 -0.28 13.78 -9.82
N ALA A 506 0.12 14.20 -11.02
CA ALA A 506 -0.22 15.48 -11.62
C ALA A 506 0.11 16.70 -10.73
N PHE A 507 1.22 16.62 -10.00
CA PHE A 507 1.60 17.60 -8.97
C PHE A 507 1.68 19.02 -9.52
N SER A 508 2.51 19.26 -10.53
CA SER A 508 2.83 20.62 -10.97
C SER A 508 1.60 21.31 -11.53
N VAL A 509 0.77 20.56 -12.25
CA VAL A 509 -0.43 21.11 -12.90
C VAL A 509 -1.54 21.41 -11.90
N LYS A 510 -1.71 20.58 -10.86
CA LYS A 510 -2.56 20.91 -9.71
C LYS A 510 -2.04 22.14 -8.98
N ARG A 511 -0.72 22.23 -8.81
CA ARG A 511 -0.09 23.37 -8.15
C ARG A 511 -0.33 24.66 -8.92
N LEU A 512 -0.26 24.64 -10.26
CA LEU A 512 -0.61 25.79 -11.10
C LEU A 512 -2.06 26.26 -10.89
N VAL A 513 -3.03 25.35 -10.69
CA VAL A 513 -4.42 25.73 -10.34
C VAL A 513 -4.46 26.44 -8.99
N SER A 514 -3.83 25.86 -7.96
CA SER A 514 -3.82 26.45 -6.62
C SER A 514 -3.13 27.82 -6.56
N MET A 515 -2.14 28.05 -7.43
CA MET A 515 -1.46 29.33 -7.61
C MET A 515 -2.19 30.28 -8.58
N GLN A 516 -3.40 29.93 -9.03
CA GLN A 516 -4.22 30.72 -9.95
C GLN A 516 -3.50 31.07 -11.26
N ARG A 517 -2.63 30.16 -11.74
CA ARG A 517 -1.90 30.30 -13.01
C ARG A 517 -2.64 29.67 -14.18
N ILE A 518 -3.47 28.68 -13.89
CA ILE A 518 -4.48 28.13 -14.80
C ILE A 518 -5.82 28.09 -14.05
N GLU A 519 -6.92 28.32 -14.75
CA GLU A 519 -8.26 28.44 -14.12
C GLU A 519 -8.68 27.14 -13.44
N LYS A 520 -8.47 26.02 -14.12
CA LYS A 520 -8.82 24.66 -13.68
C LYS A 520 -8.05 23.63 -14.50
N LEU A 521 -8.05 22.39 -14.02
CA LEU A 521 -7.62 21.25 -14.81
C LEU A 521 -8.65 20.93 -15.91
N GLY A 522 -8.18 20.50 -17.07
CA GLY A 522 -9.04 19.88 -18.08
C GLY A 522 -9.62 18.56 -17.58
N GLY A 523 -8.84 17.80 -16.82
CA GLY A 523 -9.19 16.50 -16.24
C GLY A 523 -9.10 15.37 -17.26
N MET A 524 -8.28 14.34 -16.95
CA MET A 524 -8.10 13.17 -17.81
C MET A 524 -9.45 12.54 -18.20
N ARG A 525 -9.63 12.24 -19.49
CA ARG A 525 -10.89 11.68 -20.03
C ARG A 525 -10.86 10.15 -20.08
N GLY A 526 -11.97 9.58 -20.58
CA GLY A 526 -12.10 8.14 -20.84
C GLY A 526 -10.99 7.59 -21.74
N LEU A 527 -10.87 6.27 -21.78
CA LEU A 527 -9.82 5.59 -22.53
C LEU A 527 -10.12 5.58 -24.03
N ASP A 528 -9.20 6.14 -24.83
CA ASP A 528 -9.16 6.04 -26.29
C ASP A 528 -7.69 6.08 -26.73
N MET A 529 -7.11 4.91 -27.03
CA MET A 529 -5.69 4.80 -27.37
C MET A 529 -5.30 5.58 -28.63
N ASN A 530 -6.18 5.63 -29.64
CA ASN A 530 -5.86 6.24 -30.93
C ASN A 530 -5.73 7.75 -30.79
N VAL A 531 -6.67 8.37 -30.07
CA VAL A 531 -6.66 9.81 -29.83
C VAL A 531 -5.66 10.19 -28.74
N ALA A 532 -5.59 9.42 -27.66
CA ALA A 532 -4.77 9.74 -26.49
C ALA A 532 -3.28 9.84 -26.83
N GLU A 533 -2.71 8.81 -27.46
CA GLU A 533 -1.26 8.77 -27.68
C GLU A 533 -0.78 9.93 -28.56
N ASP A 534 -1.53 10.24 -29.62
CA ASP A 534 -1.28 11.37 -30.51
C ASP A 534 -1.39 12.71 -29.78
N ALA A 535 -2.46 12.89 -28.98
CA ALA A 535 -2.70 14.12 -28.24
C ALA A 535 -1.58 14.40 -27.23
N ILE A 536 -1.14 13.39 -26.49
CA ILE A 536 -0.11 13.55 -25.46
C ILE A 536 1.24 13.90 -26.08
N VAL A 537 1.64 13.21 -27.15
CA VAL A 537 2.92 13.51 -27.82
C VAL A 537 2.90 14.91 -28.44
N LYS A 538 1.84 15.26 -29.18
CA LYS A 538 1.73 16.57 -29.86
C LYS A 538 1.57 17.72 -28.87
N GLY A 539 0.90 17.49 -27.75
CA GLY A 539 0.62 18.51 -26.74
C GLY A 539 1.79 18.79 -25.79
N THR A 540 2.81 17.93 -25.71
CA THR A 540 3.93 18.11 -24.77
C THR A 540 4.68 19.42 -25.06
N ARG A 541 4.70 20.33 -24.07
CA ARG A 541 5.15 21.72 -24.23
C ARG A 541 5.46 22.42 -22.91
N GLU A 542 6.01 23.62 -23.00
CA GLU A 542 6.05 24.59 -21.91
C GLU A 542 4.64 25.13 -21.61
N ILE A 543 4.11 24.84 -20.42
CA ILE A 543 2.74 25.24 -20.02
C ILE A 543 2.72 26.66 -19.48
N VAL A 544 3.73 27.01 -18.67
CA VAL A 544 4.03 28.36 -18.19
C VAL A 544 5.53 28.57 -18.27
N PRO A 545 6.04 29.81 -18.34
CA PRO A 545 7.48 30.06 -18.39
C PRO A 545 8.25 29.28 -17.34
N GLY A 546 9.22 28.47 -17.78
CA GLY A 546 10.07 27.63 -16.93
C GLY A 546 9.51 26.25 -16.57
N LEU A 547 8.29 25.89 -17.00
CA LEU A 547 7.68 24.58 -16.69
C LEU A 547 7.15 23.88 -17.94
N ILE A 548 7.84 22.82 -18.34
CA ILE A 548 7.41 21.87 -19.37
C ILE A 548 6.63 20.74 -18.71
N VAL A 549 5.52 20.32 -19.34
CA VAL A 549 4.73 19.18 -18.89
C VAL A 549 4.62 18.16 -20.00
N GLY A 550 4.84 16.89 -19.66
CA GLY A 550 4.73 15.75 -20.56
C GLY A 550 4.16 14.51 -19.87
N GLY A 551 4.05 13.43 -20.63
CA GLY A 551 3.49 12.16 -20.18
C GLY A 551 2.02 12.29 -19.78
N MET A 552 1.56 11.42 -18.89
CA MET A 552 0.16 11.43 -18.45
C MET A 552 -0.23 12.63 -17.59
N GLU A 553 0.73 13.38 -17.05
CA GLU A 553 0.42 14.65 -16.33
C GLU A 553 -0.21 15.67 -17.28
N LEU A 554 0.23 15.70 -18.54
CA LEU A 554 -0.33 16.58 -19.56
C LEU A 554 -1.83 16.33 -19.81
N SER A 555 -2.27 15.08 -19.64
CA SER A 555 -3.69 14.72 -19.85
C SER A 555 -4.63 15.44 -18.89
N GLU A 556 -4.15 15.75 -17.68
CA GLU A 556 -4.92 16.47 -16.67
C GLU A 556 -5.03 17.96 -16.99
N VAL A 557 -4.02 18.54 -17.64
CA VAL A 557 -4.05 19.95 -18.06
C VAL A 557 -4.97 20.12 -19.25
N ASP A 558 -4.78 19.31 -20.28
CA ASP A 558 -5.44 19.48 -21.57
C ASP A 558 -6.81 18.79 -21.63
N GLY A 559 -7.11 17.93 -20.67
CA GLY A 559 -8.31 17.10 -20.68
C GLY A 559 -8.31 16.10 -21.83
N ALA A 560 -7.16 15.45 -22.06
CA ALA A 560 -6.99 14.43 -23.08
C ALA A 560 -7.47 13.05 -22.62
N ASN A 561 -7.77 12.16 -23.57
CA ASN A 561 -8.03 10.76 -23.30
C ASN A 561 -6.82 10.06 -22.68
N ARG A 562 -7.05 8.99 -21.92
CA ARG A 562 -6.00 8.08 -21.46
C ARG A 562 -5.79 6.94 -22.45
N MET A 563 -4.58 6.38 -22.50
CA MET A 563 -4.27 5.23 -23.36
C MET A 563 -4.29 3.86 -22.64
N GLY A 564 -4.27 3.82 -21.32
CA GLY A 564 -4.21 2.55 -20.59
C GLY A 564 -2.87 1.82 -20.80
N PRO A 565 -2.85 0.50 -21.04
CA PRO A 565 -1.63 -0.31 -21.01
C PRO A 565 -0.80 -0.29 -22.31
N THR A 566 -0.57 0.89 -22.89
CA THR A 566 0.36 1.12 -24.02
C THR A 566 1.28 2.29 -23.70
N PHE A 567 2.56 2.19 -24.08
CA PHE A 567 3.62 3.06 -23.56
C PHE A 567 4.33 3.90 -24.63
N GLY A 568 3.90 3.81 -25.89
CA GLY A 568 4.52 4.53 -27.01
C GLY A 568 4.50 6.05 -26.80
N ALA A 569 3.36 6.59 -26.38
CA ALA A 569 3.23 8.01 -26.07
C ALA A 569 4.12 8.49 -24.93
N MET A 570 4.38 7.66 -23.90
CA MET A 570 5.24 8.08 -22.79
C MET A 570 6.68 8.25 -23.23
N ALA A 571 7.20 7.31 -24.04
CA ALA A 571 8.53 7.42 -24.63
C ALA A 571 8.65 8.68 -25.51
N LEU A 572 7.74 8.83 -26.48
CA LEU A 572 7.80 9.92 -27.45
C LEU A 572 7.47 11.30 -26.85
N SER A 573 6.60 11.36 -25.84
CA SER A 573 6.36 12.57 -25.07
C SER A 573 7.61 12.98 -24.29
N GLY A 574 8.36 12.05 -23.70
CA GLY A 574 9.65 12.36 -23.07
C GLY A 574 10.67 12.93 -24.06
N LEU A 575 10.74 12.37 -25.28
CA LEU A 575 11.56 12.90 -26.37
C LEU A 575 11.14 14.33 -26.75
N LYS A 576 9.83 14.57 -26.83
CA LYS A 576 9.28 15.90 -27.14
C LYS A 576 9.57 16.90 -26.02
N ALA A 577 9.43 16.52 -24.75
CA ALA A 577 9.79 17.35 -23.61
C ALA A 577 11.27 17.76 -23.63
N ALA A 578 12.16 16.81 -23.97
CA ALA A 578 13.58 17.10 -24.15
C ALA A 578 13.83 18.07 -25.32
N GLU A 579 13.12 17.91 -26.44
CA GLU A 579 13.21 18.83 -27.58
C GLU A 579 12.77 20.25 -27.20
N GLU A 580 11.64 20.39 -26.50
CA GLU A 580 11.15 21.68 -26.02
C GLU A 580 12.13 22.32 -25.04
N ALA A 581 12.68 21.53 -24.11
CA ALA A 581 13.68 22.02 -23.18
C ALA A 581 14.91 22.60 -23.89
N LEU A 582 15.43 21.90 -24.89
CA LEU A 582 16.57 22.36 -25.67
C LEU A 582 16.29 23.66 -26.45
N LYS A 583 15.05 23.89 -26.89
CA LYS A 583 14.67 25.12 -27.61
C LYS A 583 14.69 26.35 -26.71
N ILE A 584 14.22 26.21 -25.47
CA ILE A 584 13.96 27.36 -24.59
C ILE A 584 15.00 27.54 -23.48
N PHE A 585 15.91 26.56 -23.29
CA PHE A 585 16.86 26.53 -22.17
C PHE A 585 17.66 27.84 -22.03
N ASP A 586 18.28 28.33 -23.10
CA ASP A 586 19.13 29.52 -23.03
C ASP A 586 18.33 30.79 -22.67
N VAL A 587 17.07 30.88 -23.12
CA VAL A 587 16.16 31.97 -22.76
C VAL A 587 15.86 31.93 -21.27
N ARG A 588 15.49 30.76 -20.74
CA ARG A 588 15.15 30.62 -19.31
C ARG A 588 16.39 30.75 -18.42
N LYS A 589 17.55 30.26 -18.85
CA LYS A 589 18.83 30.44 -18.16
C LYS A 589 19.20 31.92 -18.04
N LYS A 590 19.06 32.69 -19.12
CA LYS A 590 19.30 34.14 -19.10
C LYS A 590 18.33 34.86 -18.16
N GLN A 591 17.05 34.46 -18.13
CA GLN A 591 16.04 35.02 -17.21
C GLN A 591 16.27 34.63 -15.75
N ASN A 592 17.07 33.60 -15.48
CA ASN A 592 17.37 33.09 -14.13
C ASN A 592 18.75 33.53 -13.62
N ALA A 593 19.52 34.28 -14.40
CA ALA A 593 20.76 34.90 -13.96
C ALA A 593 20.43 36.06 -13.02
N PHE A 594 20.44 35.79 -11.71
CA PHE A 594 20.32 36.79 -10.65
C PHE A 594 21.65 36.96 -9.94
#